data_AF-A0A8B6FIP2-F1
#
_entry.id   AF-A0A8B6FIP2-F1
#
_cell.length_a   1.000
_cell.length_b   1.000
_cell.length_c   1.000
_cell.angle_alpha   90.00
_cell.angle_beta   90.00
_cell.angle_gamma   90.00
#
_symmetry.space_group_name_H-M   'P 1'
#
loop_
_entity.id
_entity.type
_entity.pdbx_description
1 polymer ?
#
loop_
_entity_poly.entity_id
_entity_poly.type
_entity_poly.pdbx_seq_one_letter_code
_entity_poly.pdbx_strand_id
1 'polypeptide(L)'
;MANYPINVYTTVFKDDIVQQHQQIDDLGKSGQWSELIELLESSGELVNSSRLPVKGDNKGPTWYTPLHYAADLGAPEHIFKDLIRLGASKSMKNAEGQTAYDIAKSKGLDKVILDQLVIPKKIKQNAAAIEKMEKGLHEVINSRVKDLIKGNGQALPQLSLLFEHGSFYYPVPGMYGGFSVSEHEDGIQADSWIRVCGGSEQNHVVNKEGKVTLLPNDNPL
;
A
#
# COMPACT_ATOMS: atom_id res chain seq x y z
N MET A 1 -9.16 10.07 -2.85
CA MET A 1 -8.89 8.71 -2.35
C MET A 1 -7.58 8.26 -2.95
N ALA A 2 -6.63 7.77 -2.16
CA ALA A 2 -5.36 7.25 -2.68
C ALA A 2 -5.57 5.89 -3.34
N ASN A 3 -4.73 5.51 -4.31
CA ASN A 3 -4.68 4.13 -4.80
C ASN A 3 -3.70 3.33 -3.94
N TYR A 4 -4.14 2.18 -3.43
CA TYR A 4 -3.26 1.28 -2.70
C TYR A 4 -2.30 0.57 -3.67
N PRO A 5 -0.99 0.51 -3.38
CA PRO A 5 -0.02 -0.13 -4.28
C PRO A 5 -0.30 -1.63 -4.45
N ILE A 6 -0.47 -2.05 -5.70
CA ILE A 6 -0.89 -3.41 -6.03
C ILE A 6 0.34 -4.31 -6.14
N ASN A 7 0.56 -5.14 -5.14
CA ASN A 7 1.65 -6.11 -5.13
C ASN A 7 1.09 -7.49 -5.48
N VAL A 8 1.24 -7.90 -6.75
CA VAL A 8 0.76 -9.17 -7.32
C VAL A 8 1.85 -9.85 -8.13
N TYR A 9 1.65 -11.11 -8.53
CA TYR A 9 2.53 -11.75 -9.50
C TYR A 9 2.52 -11.00 -10.84
N THR A 10 3.67 -10.99 -11.53
CA THR A 10 3.80 -10.38 -12.87
C THR A 10 2.77 -10.91 -13.87
N THR A 11 2.33 -12.17 -13.76
CA THR A 11 1.34 -12.79 -14.65
C THR A 11 -0.08 -12.19 -14.54
N VAL A 12 -0.34 -11.35 -13.54
CA VAL A 12 -1.65 -10.72 -13.31
C VAL A 12 -1.85 -9.49 -14.20
N PHE A 13 -0.77 -8.79 -14.53
CA PHE A 13 -0.82 -7.58 -15.33
C PHE A 13 -0.35 -7.82 -16.77
N LYS A 14 -0.66 -6.84 -17.61
CA LYS A 14 -0.09 -6.73 -18.95
C LYS A 14 1.39 -6.30 -18.86
N ASP A 15 2.14 -6.62 -19.91
CA ASP A 15 3.60 -6.43 -19.96
C ASP A 15 4.03 -4.98 -19.73
N ASP A 16 3.26 -3.99 -20.18
CA ASP A 16 3.54 -2.57 -20.00
C ASP A 16 3.54 -2.16 -18.52
N ILE A 17 2.54 -2.60 -17.75
CA ILE A 17 2.46 -2.35 -16.30
C ILE A 17 3.60 -3.08 -15.57
N VAL A 18 3.92 -4.31 -15.98
CA VAL A 18 5.04 -5.07 -15.39
C VAL A 18 6.36 -4.36 -15.64
N GLN A 19 6.58 -3.84 -16.85
CA GLN A 19 7.77 -3.08 -17.22
C GLN A 19 7.91 -1.80 -16.41
N GLN A 20 6.82 -1.06 -16.16
CA GLN A 20 6.85 0.13 -15.30
C GLN A 20 7.29 -0.20 -13.87
N HIS A 21 6.75 -1.27 -13.27
CA HIS A 21 7.16 -1.70 -11.93
C HIS A 21 8.64 -2.14 -11.90
N GLN A 22 9.10 -2.83 -12.94
CA GLN A 22 10.50 -3.24 -13.06
C GLN A 22 11.42 -2.03 -13.23
N GLN A 23 11.03 -1.03 -14.02
CA GLN A 23 11.81 0.19 -14.22
C GLN A 23 11.95 0.98 -12.92
N ILE A 24 10.87 1.11 -12.13
CA ILE A 24 10.93 1.76 -10.80
C ILE A 24 11.90 1.02 -9.88
N ASP A 25 11.84 -0.32 -9.87
CA ASP A 25 12.72 -1.16 -9.07
C ASP A 25 14.20 -1.00 -9.48
N ASP A 26 14.49 -1.00 -10.78
CA ASP A 26 15.85 -0.89 -11.31
C ASP A 26 16.45 0.52 -11.08
N LEU A 27 15.66 1.58 -11.31
CA LEU A 27 16.08 2.97 -11.06
C LEU A 27 16.32 3.19 -9.56
N GLY A 28 15.43 2.69 -8.70
CA GLY A 28 15.58 2.76 -7.24
C GLY A 28 16.84 2.04 -6.74
N LYS A 29 17.09 0.81 -7.22
CA LYS A 29 18.29 0.03 -6.87
C LYS A 29 19.60 0.65 -7.33
N SER A 30 19.58 1.32 -8.48
CA SER A 30 20.77 1.95 -9.06
C SER A 30 20.98 3.40 -8.58
N GLY A 31 20.02 3.97 -7.86
CA GLY A 31 20.08 5.35 -7.39
C GLY A 31 19.96 6.40 -8.49
N GLN A 32 19.33 6.05 -9.62
CA GLN A 32 19.04 6.96 -10.74
C GLN A 32 17.82 7.84 -10.37
N TRP A 33 18.04 8.75 -9.43
CA TRP A 33 16.95 9.47 -8.78
C TRP A 33 16.21 10.44 -9.70
N SER A 34 16.91 11.12 -10.60
CA SER A 34 16.30 12.07 -11.53
C SER A 34 15.29 11.36 -12.43
N GLU A 35 15.73 10.27 -13.07
CA GLU A 35 14.90 9.44 -13.94
C GLU A 35 13.76 8.76 -13.16
N LEU A 36 14.01 8.35 -11.91
CA LEU A 36 12.98 7.79 -11.04
C LEU A 36 11.89 8.82 -10.73
N ILE A 37 12.28 10.04 -10.36
CA ILE A 37 11.33 11.12 -10.05
C ILE A 37 10.55 11.51 -11.30
N GLU A 38 11.20 11.65 -12.47
CA GLU A 38 10.50 11.93 -13.74
C GLU A 38 9.47 10.84 -14.08
N LEU A 39 9.85 9.57 -13.93
CA LEU A 39 8.93 8.45 -14.13
C LEU A 39 7.74 8.53 -13.17
N LEU A 40 7.98 8.81 -11.89
CA LEU A 40 6.92 8.93 -10.87
C LEU A 40 6.06 10.18 -11.07
N GLU A 41 6.60 11.28 -11.59
CA GLU A 41 5.81 12.46 -11.96
C GLU A 41 4.84 12.15 -13.12
N SER A 42 5.26 11.31 -14.07
CA SER A 42 4.39 10.83 -15.15
C SER A 42 3.37 9.77 -14.69
N SER A 43 3.68 9.04 -13.61
CA SER A 43 2.97 7.86 -13.13
C SER A 43 2.83 7.86 -11.60
N GLY A 44 2.23 8.91 -11.04
CA GLY A 44 2.20 9.19 -9.59
C GLY A 44 1.60 8.08 -8.73
N GLU A 45 0.73 7.24 -9.29
CA GLU A 45 0.14 6.09 -8.61
C GLU A 45 1.19 5.04 -8.19
N LEU A 46 2.37 5.05 -8.81
CA LEU A 46 3.43 4.07 -8.56
C LEU A 46 4.43 4.47 -7.48
N VAL A 47 4.29 5.65 -6.85
CA VAL A 47 5.23 6.16 -5.83
C VAL A 47 5.39 5.23 -4.61
N ASN A 48 4.36 4.42 -4.32
CA ASN A 48 4.34 3.44 -3.25
C ASN A 48 4.46 1.99 -3.74
N SER A 49 4.72 1.79 -5.03
CA SER A 49 4.82 0.45 -5.64
C SER A 49 6.18 -0.19 -5.37
N SER A 50 6.25 -1.49 -5.58
CA SER A 50 7.48 -2.27 -5.46
C SER A 50 7.64 -3.23 -6.62
N ARG A 51 8.78 -3.92 -6.69
CA ARG A 51 8.97 -5.02 -7.65
C ARG A 51 7.84 -6.05 -7.53
N LEU A 52 7.24 -6.39 -8.66
CA LEU A 52 6.30 -7.50 -8.73
C LEU A 52 7.05 -8.86 -8.68
N PRO A 53 6.68 -9.79 -7.79
CA PRO A 53 7.25 -11.13 -7.77
C PRO A 53 6.92 -11.92 -9.03
N VAL A 54 7.84 -12.78 -9.49
CA VAL A 54 7.55 -13.72 -10.58
C VAL A 54 6.98 -15.00 -9.97
N LYS A 55 5.86 -15.48 -10.51
CA LYS A 55 5.20 -16.69 -10.00
C LYS A 55 6.14 -17.89 -10.14
N GLY A 56 6.45 -18.55 -9.03
CA GLY A 56 7.36 -19.70 -8.98
C GLY A 56 8.84 -19.35 -8.86
N ASP A 57 9.21 -18.06 -8.73
CA ASP A 57 10.57 -17.68 -8.32
C ASP A 57 10.78 -17.91 -6.81
N ASN A 58 12.04 -18.05 -6.40
CA ASN A 58 12.42 -18.19 -4.99
C ASN A 58 12.70 -16.84 -4.30
N LYS A 59 12.48 -15.72 -4.99
CA LYS A 59 12.82 -14.38 -4.46
C LYS A 59 11.69 -13.81 -3.62
N GLY A 60 10.44 -14.13 -3.94
CA GLY A 60 9.27 -13.61 -3.23
C GLY A 60 9.13 -12.08 -3.35
N PRO A 61 8.08 -11.49 -2.75
CA PRO A 61 7.90 -10.05 -2.76
C PRO A 61 8.86 -9.36 -1.77
N THR A 62 9.39 -8.19 -2.13
CA THR A 62 10.22 -7.35 -1.22
C THR A 62 9.42 -6.22 -0.58
N TRP A 63 8.35 -5.75 -1.25
CA TRP A 63 7.58 -4.56 -0.87
C TRP A 63 8.45 -3.30 -0.70
N TYR A 64 9.59 -3.27 -1.39
CA TYR A 64 10.54 -2.16 -1.34
C TYR A 64 10.07 -1.03 -2.24
N THR A 65 9.67 0.09 -1.63
CA THR A 65 9.19 1.27 -2.36
C THR A 65 10.35 2.22 -2.70
N PRO A 66 10.16 3.18 -3.63
CA PRO A 66 11.11 4.26 -3.88
C PRO A 66 11.66 4.93 -2.60
N LEU A 67 10.81 5.14 -1.59
CA LEU A 67 11.23 5.76 -0.32
C LEU A 67 12.16 4.85 0.50
N HIS A 68 11.99 3.52 0.42
CA HIS A 68 12.93 2.57 1.02
C HIS A 68 14.27 2.57 0.29
N TYR A 69 14.28 2.64 -1.05
CA TYR A 69 15.52 2.76 -1.84
C TYR A 69 16.29 4.03 -1.49
N ALA A 70 15.60 5.16 -1.40
CA ALA A 70 16.21 6.42 -0.99
C ALA A 70 16.87 6.33 0.40
N ALA A 71 16.20 5.68 1.35
CA ALA A 71 16.74 5.46 2.70
C ALA A 71 17.95 4.51 2.74
N ASP A 72 17.92 3.45 1.94
CA ASP A 72 18.94 2.40 1.95
C ASP A 72 20.26 2.83 1.30
N LEU A 73 20.15 3.62 0.23
CA LEU A 73 21.26 4.15 -0.56
C LEU A 73 21.75 5.51 -0.06
N GLY A 74 21.08 6.12 0.93
CA GLY A 74 21.43 7.44 1.44
C GLY A 74 21.27 8.54 0.41
N ALA A 75 20.11 8.60 -0.25
CA ALA A 75 19.82 9.59 -1.28
C ALA A 75 19.97 11.04 -0.76
N PRO A 76 20.19 12.03 -1.64
CA PRO A 76 20.18 13.43 -1.24
C PRO A 76 18.85 13.87 -0.62
N GLU A 77 18.90 14.85 0.29
CA GLU A 77 17.73 15.36 1.03
C GLU A 77 16.53 15.70 0.13
N HIS A 78 16.77 16.33 -1.03
CA HIS A 78 15.70 16.74 -1.94
C HIS A 78 14.93 15.55 -2.52
N ILE A 79 15.57 14.39 -2.70
CA ILE A 79 14.90 13.18 -3.19
C ILE A 79 13.82 12.70 -2.21
N PHE A 80 14.10 12.75 -0.90
CA PHE A 80 13.09 12.44 0.10
C PHE A 80 11.91 13.41 0.03
N LYS A 81 12.17 14.71 -0.13
CA LYS A 81 11.12 15.73 -0.28
C LYS A 81 10.27 15.49 -1.52
N ASP A 82 10.89 15.16 -2.65
CA ASP A 82 10.18 14.91 -3.90
C ASP A 82 9.32 13.64 -3.82
N LEU A 83 9.86 12.54 -3.30
CA LEU A 83 9.06 11.32 -3.09
C LEU A 83 7.87 11.57 -2.16
N ILE A 84 8.08 12.28 -1.04
CA ILE A 84 7.00 12.61 -0.10
C ILE A 84 5.95 13.53 -0.76
N ARG A 85 6.39 14.53 -1.55
CA ARG A 85 5.52 15.43 -2.33
C ARG A 85 4.66 14.65 -3.32
N LEU A 86 5.22 13.60 -3.93
CA LEU A 86 4.52 12.71 -4.85
C LEU A 86 3.56 11.72 -4.15
N GLY A 87 3.55 11.69 -2.82
CA GLY A 87 2.64 10.84 -2.04
C GLY A 87 3.28 9.55 -1.52
N ALA A 88 4.61 9.48 -1.43
CA ALA A 88 5.27 8.37 -0.76
C ALA A 88 4.84 8.28 0.71
N SER A 89 4.40 7.10 1.11
CA SER A 89 3.96 6.79 2.47
C SER A 89 5.17 6.54 3.37
N LYS A 90 5.19 7.19 4.54
CA LYS A 90 6.27 7.05 5.52
C LYS A 90 6.07 5.83 6.42
N SER A 91 4.84 5.34 6.53
CA SER A 91 4.45 4.24 7.43
C SER A 91 4.42 2.88 6.75
N MET A 92 4.46 2.81 5.42
CA MET A 92 4.55 1.55 4.71
C MET A 92 5.81 0.79 5.10
N LYS A 93 5.64 -0.50 5.34
CA LYS A 93 6.70 -1.45 5.67
C LYS A 93 7.03 -2.32 4.48
N ASN A 94 8.32 -2.62 4.32
CA ASN A 94 8.79 -3.65 3.40
C ASN A 94 8.46 -5.07 3.93
N ALA A 95 8.84 -6.11 3.20
CA ALA A 95 8.61 -7.51 3.59
C ALA A 95 9.35 -7.93 4.88
N GLU A 96 10.36 -7.16 5.30
CA GLU A 96 11.10 -7.34 6.56
C GLU A 96 10.45 -6.59 7.74
N GLY A 97 9.33 -5.89 7.49
CA GLY A 97 8.63 -5.12 8.51
C GLY A 97 9.25 -3.75 8.82
N GLN A 98 10.20 -3.30 8.01
CA GLN A 98 10.90 -2.03 8.19
C GLN A 98 10.23 -0.91 7.39
N THR A 99 10.10 0.27 7.99
CA THR A 99 9.77 1.50 7.26
C THR A 99 11.03 2.15 6.70
N ALA A 100 10.87 3.10 5.77
CA ALA A 100 11.99 3.91 5.28
C ALA A 100 12.73 4.64 6.43
N TYR A 101 12.02 5.07 7.49
CA TYR A 101 12.63 5.64 8.69
C TYR A 101 13.56 4.64 9.39
N ASP A 102 13.13 3.39 9.55
CA ASP A 102 13.91 2.36 10.23
C ASP A 102 15.20 2.05 9.46
N ILE A 103 15.09 1.97 8.12
CA ILE A 103 16.24 1.78 7.23
C ILE A 103 17.19 2.97 7.33
N ALA A 104 16.70 4.20 7.16
CA ALA A 104 17.52 5.42 7.24
C ALA A 104 18.25 5.53 8.58
N LYS A 105 17.57 5.18 9.68
CA LYS A 105 18.16 5.15 11.03
C LYS A 105 19.26 4.10 11.13
N SER A 106 19.05 2.90 10.60
CA SER A 106 20.05 1.82 10.60
C SER A 106 21.29 2.17 9.78
N LYS A 107 21.12 2.95 8.71
CA LYS A 107 22.20 3.45 7.84
C LYS A 107 22.94 4.65 8.41
N GLY A 108 22.46 5.22 9.51
CA GLY A 108 23.06 6.39 10.15
C GLY A 108 22.88 7.68 9.34
N LEU A 109 21.78 7.81 8.59
CA LEU A 109 21.49 9.05 7.86
C LEU A 109 21.24 10.22 8.82
N ASP A 110 21.58 11.42 8.37
CA ASP A 110 21.51 12.64 9.17
C ASP A 110 20.10 12.93 9.70
N LYS A 111 20.06 13.64 10.84
CA LYS A 111 18.82 14.02 11.52
C LYS A 111 17.81 14.72 10.59
N VAL A 112 18.29 15.52 9.65
CA VAL A 112 17.44 16.22 8.67
C VAL A 112 16.64 15.25 7.79
N ILE A 113 17.22 14.11 7.40
CA ILE A 113 16.52 13.06 6.66
C ILE A 113 15.57 12.31 7.59
N LEU A 114 16.02 11.95 8.79
CA LEU A 114 15.17 11.26 9.78
C LEU A 114 13.92 12.06 10.14
N ASP A 115 14.05 13.37 10.32
CA ASP A 115 12.94 14.28 10.63
C ASP A 115 11.88 14.28 9.51
N GLN A 116 12.29 14.15 8.25
CA GLN A 116 11.36 14.06 7.11
C GLN A 116 10.59 12.74 7.07
N LEU A 117 11.19 11.66 7.55
CA LEU A 117 10.62 10.31 7.54
C LEU A 117 9.81 9.99 8.80
N VAL A 118 9.63 10.93 9.72
CA VAL A 118 8.81 10.71 10.92
C VAL A 118 7.38 10.36 10.53
N ILE A 119 6.99 9.13 10.88
CA ILE A 119 5.61 8.64 10.76
C ILE A 119 4.67 9.53 11.59
N PRO A 120 3.48 9.89 11.06
CA PRO A 120 2.50 10.69 11.79
C PRO A 120 2.21 10.18 13.20
N LYS A 121 2.15 11.12 14.16
CA LYS A 121 1.94 10.83 15.59
C LYS A 121 0.68 9.97 15.82
N LYS A 122 -0.40 10.22 15.07
CA LYS A 122 -1.65 9.44 15.18
C LYS A 122 -1.46 7.96 14.86
N ILE A 123 -0.56 7.61 13.94
CA ILE A 123 -0.25 6.21 13.60
C ILE A 123 0.54 5.57 14.75
N LYS A 124 1.57 6.26 15.24
CA LYS A 124 2.39 5.75 16.35
C LYS A 124 1.57 5.53 17.63
N GLN A 125 0.70 6.47 17.97
CA GLN A 125 -0.12 6.39 19.20
C GLN A 125 -1.22 5.34 19.12
N ASN A 126 -1.75 5.05 17.93
CA ASN A 126 -2.84 4.09 17.73
C ASN A 126 -2.36 2.76 17.15
N ALA A 127 -1.05 2.46 17.15
CA ALA A 127 -0.48 1.31 16.46
C ALA A 127 -1.17 -0.03 16.79
N ALA A 128 -1.50 -0.26 18.08
CA ALA A 128 -2.20 -1.48 18.50
C ALA A 128 -3.64 -1.58 17.97
N ALA A 129 -4.36 -0.45 17.89
CA ALA A 129 -5.70 -0.42 17.30
C ALA A 129 -5.63 -0.59 15.77
N ILE A 130 -4.65 0.04 15.12
CA ILE A 130 -4.40 -0.10 13.67
C ILE A 130 -4.12 -1.57 13.32
N GLU A 131 -3.30 -2.27 14.10
CA GLU A 131 -3.02 -3.69 13.88
C GLU A 131 -4.30 -4.56 13.99
N LYS A 132 -5.17 -4.27 14.97
CA LYS A 132 -6.45 -4.99 15.12
C LYS A 132 -7.40 -4.72 13.96
N MET A 133 -7.56 -3.45 13.57
CA MET A 133 -8.38 -3.05 12.43
C MET A 133 -7.84 -3.63 11.12
N GLU A 134 -6.52 -3.70 10.95
CA GLU A 134 -5.87 -4.31 9.78
C GLU A 134 -6.22 -5.80 9.67
N LYS A 135 -6.15 -6.54 10.79
CA LYS A 135 -6.59 -7.95 10.82
C LYS A 135 -8.06 -8.10 10.45
N GLY A 136 -8.94 -7.27 11.02
CA GLY A 136 -10.37 -7.29 10.67
C GLY A 136 -10.62 -6.93 9.20
N LEU A 137 -9.88 -5.97 8.64
CA LEU A 137 -9.94 -5.65 7.21
C LEU A 137 -9.50 -6.85 6.35
N HIS A 138 -8.44 -7.54 6.76
CA HIS A 138 -7.97 -8.74 6.07
C HIS A 138 -9.00 -9.88 6.12
N GLU A 139 -9.75 -10.01 7.22
CA GLU A 139 -10.88 -10.95 7.32
C GLU A 139 -11.99 -10.59 6.32
N VAL A 140 -12.36 -9.32 6.21
CA VAL A 140 -13.35 -8.82 5.23
C VAL A 140 -12.91 -9.11 3.78
N ILE A 141 -11.64 -8.82 3.45
CA ILE A 141 -11.12 -9.07 2.10
C ILE A 141 -11.12 -10.57 1.80
N ASN A 142 -10.62 -11.40 2.71
CA ASN A 142 -10.55 -12.84 2.49
C ASN A 142 -11.92 -13.50 2.45
N SER A 143 -12.90 -13.05 3.23
CA SER A 143 -14.24 -13.65 3.20
C SER A 143 -14.90 -13.51 1.81
N ARG A 144 -14.55 -12.46 1.04
CA ARG A 144 -15.08 -12.22 -0.30
C ARG A 144 -14.21 -12.78 -1.43
N VAL A 145 -12.89 -12.62 -1.35
CA VAL A 145 -11.99 -12.82 -2.51
C VAL A 145 -10.72 -13.61 -2.23
N LYS A 146 -10.69 -14.43 -1.18
CA LYS A 146 -9.50 -15.23 -0.79
C LYS A 146 -8.83 -15.99 -1.95
N ASP A 147 -9.62 -16.58 -2.84
CA ASP A 147 -9.06 -17.36 -3.95
C ASP A 147 -8.40 -16.47 -5.02
N LEU A 148 -8.94 -15.28 -5.27
CA LEU A 148 -8.30 -14.29 -6.14
C LEU A 148 -7.00 -13.76 -5.51
N ILE A 149 -7.03 -13.42 -4.21
CA ILE A 149 -5.84 -12.96 -3.48
C ILE A 149 -4.72 -14.02 -3.56
N LYS A 150 -5.03 -15.28 -3.27
CA LYS A 150 -4.07 -16.38 -3.38
C LYS A 150 -3.60 -16.63 -4.80
N GLY A 151 -4.52 -16.68 -5.77
CA GLY A 151 -4.20 -16.94 -7.17
C GLY A 151 -3.29 -15.89 -7.79
N ASN A 152 -3.49 -14.64 -7.41
CA ASN A 152 -2.72 -13.48 -7.84
C ASN A 152 -1.42 -13.27 -7.04
N GLY A 153 -1.23 -13.99 -5.92
CA GLY A 153 -0.14 -13.71 -4.99
C GLY A 153 -0.23 -12.29 -4.41
N GLN A 154 -1.45 -11.78 -4.24
CA GLN A 154 -1.66 -10.38 -3.88
C GLN A 154 -1.37 -10.15 -2.40
N ALA A 155 -0.56 -9.14 -2.08
CA ALA A 155 -0.38 -8.71 -0.70
C ALA A 155 -1.65 -8.02 -0.18
N LEU A 156 -2.05 -8.37 1.05
CA LEU A 156 -3.13 -7.68 1.76
C LEU A 156 -2.68 -6.27 2.19
N PRO A 157 -3.60 -5.30 2.31
CA PRO A 157 -3.23 -3.91 2.52
C PRO A 157 -2.72 -3.64 3.94
N GLN A 158 -1.73 -2.75 4.05
CA GLN A 158 -1.26 -2.16 5.29
C GLN A 158 -2.15 -0.97 5.63
N LEU A 159 -2.85 -1.05 6.76
CA LEU A 159 -3.88 -0.07 7.11
C LEU A 159 -3.28 1.29 7.47
N SER A 160 -2.00 1.37 7.82
CA SER A 160 -1.34 2.63 8.15
C SER A 160 -1.41 3.66 7.01
N LEU A 161 -1.48 3.21 5.75
CA LEU A 161 -1.67 4.07 4.56
C LEU A 161 -2.95 4.92 4.69
N LEU A 162 -4.04 4.33 5.22
CA LEU A 162 -5.30 5.05 5.44
C LEU A 162 -5.07 6.30 6.28
N PHE A 163 -4.30 6.17 7.35
CA PHE A 163 -4.08 7.27 8.27
C PHE A 163 -3.10 8.31 7.73
N GLU A 164 -2.32 8.03 6.69
CA GLU A 164 -1.54 9.06 5.98
C GLU A 164 -2.37 9.81 4.94
N HIS A 165 -3.29 9.12 4.26
CA HIS A 165 -3.97 9.65 3.07
C HIS A 165 -5.49 9.87 3.24
N GLY A 166 -6.06 9.53 4.41
CA GLY A 166 -7.48 9.67 4.77
C GLY A 166 -8.41 8.59 4.18
N SER A 167 -8.10 8.07 3.00
CA SER A 167 -8.81 6.95 2.36
C SER A 167 -7.91 6.28 1.31
N PHE A 168 -8.15 5.00 1.05
CA PHE A 168 -7.54 4.34 -0.11
C PHE A 168 -8.49 3.38 -0.81
N TYR A 169 -8.24 3.14 -2.09
CA TYR A 169 -8.87 2.10 -2.87
C TYR A 169 -7.89 0.92 -3.03
N TYR A 170 -8.32 -0.28 -2.62
CA TYR A 170 -7.60 -1.54 -2.77
C TYR A 170 -8.24 -2.37 -3.89
N PRO A 171 -7.68 -2.34 -5.11
CA PRO A 171 -8.21 -3.09 -6.23
C PRO A 171 -7.90 -4.59 -6.10
N VAL A 172 -8.79 -5.43 -6.63
CA VAL A 172 -8.60 -6.88 -6.68
C VAL A 172 -8.71 -7.34 -8.15
N PRO A 173 -7.58 -7.60 -8.83
CA PRO A 173 -7.61 -8.11 -10.20
C PRO A 173 -8.42 -9.41 -10.31
N GLY A 174 -9.29 -9.48 -11.31
CA GLY A 174 -10.26 -10.58 -11.50
C GLY A 174 -11.61 -10.36 -10.80
N MET A 175 -11.70 -9.47 -9.81
CA MET A 175 -12.97 -9.11 -9.16
C MET A 175 -13.78 -8.09 -9.99
N TYR A 176 -13.14 -7.39 -10.94
CA TYR A 176 -13.73 -6.22 -11.63
C TYR A 176 -14.22 -5.14 -10.64
N GLY A 177 -13.46 -4.96 -9.57
CA GLY A 177 -13.79 -4.11 -8.43
C GLY A 177 -12.69 -4.16 -7.37
N GLY A 178 -13.07 -3.86 -6.14
CA GLY A 178 -12.13 -3.79 -5.02
C GLY A 178 -12.81 -3.32 -3.75
N PHE A 179 -12.01 -2.71 -2.88
CA PHE A 179 -12.42 -2.22 -1.57
C PHE A 179 -12.04 -0.75 -1.44
N SER A 180 -13.01 0.12 -1.20
CA SER A 180 -12.77 1.48 -0.73
C SER A 180 -12.70 1.45 0.79
N VAL A 181 -11.60 1.95 1.35
CA VAL A 181 -11.37 1.98 2.80
C VAL A 181 -11.24 3.43 3.25
N SER A 182 -11.98 3.80 4.29
CA SER A 182 -12.05 5.15 4.86
C SER A 182 -12.06 5.13 6.39
N GLU A 183 -11.72 6.26 7.02
CA GLU A 183 -11.86 6.43 8.48
C GLU A 183 -13.37 6.43 8.86
N HIS A 184 -13.71 5.75 9.96
CA HIS A 184 -15.06 5.69 10.55
C HIS A 184 -14.98 6.10 12.04
N GLU A 185 -16.07 6.61 12.63
CA GLU A 185 -16.05 7.11 14.03
C GLU A 185 -15.51 6.08 15.05
N ASP A 186 -15.90 4.81 14.86
CA ASP A 186 -15.50 3.69 15.71
C ASP A 186 -14.32 2.87 15.15
N GLY A 187 -13.71 3.28 14.03
CA GLY A 187 -12.61 2.54 13.41
C GLY A 187 -12.45 2.86 11.93
N ILE A 188 -12.72 1.88 11.07
CA ILE A 188 -12.68 2.04 9.62
C ILE A 188 -13.94 1.48 8.96
N GLN A 189 -14.25 2.00 7.78
CA GLN A 189 -15.27 1.45 6.89
C GLN A 189 -14.59 0.86 5.65
N ALA A 190 -15.10 -0.29 5.18
CA ALA A 190 -14.64 -0.99 4.00
C ALA A 190 -15.85 -1.31 3.10
N ASP A 191 -16.00 -0.50 2.05
CA ASP A 191 -17.05 -0.63 1.06
C ASP A 191 -16.54 -1.39 -0.15
N SER A 192 -17.32 -2.32 -0.66
CA SER A 192 -16.78 -3.28 -1.62
C SER A 192 -17.83 -3.73 -2.62
N TRP A 193 -17.49 -3.73 -3.92
CA TRP A 193 -18.46 -3.94 -5.00
C TRP A 193 -17.81 -4.59 -6.22
N ILE A 194 -18.63 -5.26 -7.03
CA ILE A 194 -18.26 -5.83 -8.33
C ILE A 194 -18.95 -4.99 -9.41
N ARG A 195 -18.18 -4.28 -10.24
CA ARG A 195 -18.72 -3.33 -11.23
C ARG A 195 -19.72 -3.96 -12.21
N VAL A 196 -19.55 -5.25 -12.52
CA VAL A 196 -20.34 -5.98 -13.52
C VAL A 196 -21.50 -6.79 -12.92
N CYS A 197 -21.70 -6.72 -11.59
CA CYS A 197 -22.77 -7.45 -10.90
C CYS A 197 -23.47 -6.50 -9.92
N GLY A 198 -24.62 -5.94 -10.31
CA GLY A 198 -25.44 -5.10 -9.42
C GLY A 198 -25.95 -5.88 -8.21
N GLY A 199 -26.08 -5.20 -7.05
CA GLY A 199 -26.46 -5.84 -5.79
C GLY A 199 -25.33 -6.59 -5.10
N SER A 200 -24.09 -6.49 -5.61
CA SER A 200 -22.90 -7.10 -5.00
C SER A 200 -22.30 -6.25 -3.88
N GLU A 201 -22.82 -5.05 -3.65
CA GLU A 201 -22.33 -4.10 -2.66
C GLU A 201 -22.38 -4.70 -1.26
N GLN A 202 -21.26 -4.58 -0.54
CA GLN A 202 -21.17 -4.91 0.87
C GLN A 202 -20.37 -3.83 1.58
N ASN A 203 -20.95 -3.31 2.67
CA ASN A 203 -20.35 -2.27 3.50
C ASN A 203 -20.04 -2.86 4.88
N HIS A 204 -18.77 -2.84 5.26
CA HIS A 204 -18.33 -3.35 6.55
C HIS A 204 -17.75 -2.22 7.40
N VAL A 205 -18.01 -2.25 8.71
CA VAL A 205 -17.26 -1.48 9.70
C VAL A 205 -16.34 -2.43 10.45
N VAL A 206 -15.07 -2.04 10.59
CA VAL A 206 -14.11 -2.70 11.47
C VAL A 206 -13.77 -1.73 12.59
N ASN A 207 -14.17 -2.06 13.82
CA ASN A 207 -13.94 -1.15 14.94
C ASN A 207 -12.49 -1.20 15.46
N LYS A 208 -12.12 -0.33 16.41
CA LYS A 208 -10.76 -0.23 16.99
C LYS A 208 -10.28 -1.52 17.68
N GLU A 209 -11.18 -2.43 18.04
CA GLU A 209 -10.87 -3.77 18.57
C GLU A 209 -10.67 -4.82 17.46
N GLY A 210 -10.87 -4.46 16.19
CA GLY A 210 -10.77 -5.35 15.04
C GLY A 210 -12.05 -6.12 14.74
N LYS A 211 -13.16 -5.83 15.44
CA LYS A 211 -14.43 -6.52 15.25
C LYS A 211 -15.09 -6.06 13.96
N VAL A 212 -15.41 -7.01 13.10
CA VAL A 212 -16.11 -6.78 11.82
C VAL A 212 -17.62 -6.79 12.02
N THR A 213 -18.31 -5.80 11.46
CA THR A 213 -19.77 -5.72 11.37
C THR A 213 -20.18 -5.45 9.93
N LEU A 214 -20.99 -6.32 9.35
CA LEU A 214 -21.64 -6.07 8.05
C LEU A 214 -22.83 -5.12 8.28
N LEU A 215 -22.83 -4.00 7.59
CA LEU A 215 -23.96 -3.07 7.60
C LEU A 215 -25.02 -3.51 6.61
N PRO A 216 -26.31 -3.29 6.91
CA PRO A 216 -27.37 -3.51 5.93
C PRO A 216 -27.17 -2.59 4.72
N ASN A 217 -27.51 -3.08 3.52
CA ASN A 217 -27.50 -2.25 2.34
C ASN A 217 -28.68 -1.27 2.42
N ASP A 218 -28.42 0.03 2.31
CA ASP A 218 -29.44 1.10 2.35
C ASP A 218 -30.45 1.05 1.20
N ASN A 219 -30.25 0.15 0.22
CA ASN A 219 -31.21 -0.19 -0.83
C ASN A 219 -31.40 -1.72 -0.88
N PRO A 220 -32.37 -2.28 -0.16
CA PRO A 220 -32.94 -3.54 -0.58
C PRO A 220 -33.61 -3.29 -1.93
N LEU A 221 -33.27 -4.11 -2.94
CA LEU A 221 -33.90 -4.10 -4.26
C LEU A 221 -35.43 -4.06 -4.17
#